data_AF-A0A948FZL8-F1
#
_entry.id   AF-A0A948FZL8-F1
#
_cell.length_a   1.000
_cell.length_b   1.000
_cell.length_c   1.000
_cell.angle_alpha   90.00
_cell.angle_beta   90.00
_cell.angle_gamma   90.00
#
_symmetry.space_group_name_H-M   'P 1'
#
loop_
_entity.id
_entity.type
_entity.pdbx_description
1 polymer ?
#
loop_
_entity_poly.entity_id
_entity_poly.type
_entity_poly.pdbx_seq_one_letter_code
_entity_poly.pdbx_strand_id
1 'polypeptide(L)'
;MINDKKTKVEVENLALKKKLNIEKLNKIEEKANEKEIIPKAISEQSIIEANINQQTEDIGLPLITNSLLNTASQLKQRQKQIEKILESGLEKAYNDLPNDKKEKFKIIGEQTAAKINLLLNKAKIKIKDIINLIKQWLLFIPGINKYFLEQEAKIKANKIIKNLK
;
A
#
# COMPACT_ATOMS: atom_id res chain seq x y z
N MET A 1 -21.67 -59.38 1.15
CA MET A 1 -20.23 -59.09 1.33
C MET A 1 -19.84 -58.05 0.28
N ILE A 2 -19.02 -57.04 0.63
CA ILE A 2 -18.59 -55.87 -0.18
C ILE A 2 -19.50 -54.63 0.00
N ASN A 3 -19.28 -53.81 1.05
CA ASN A 3 -19.53 -52.35 0.96
C ASN A 3 -18.87 -51.46 2.04
N ASP A 4 -18.27 -51.99 3.11
CA ASP A 4 -17.69 -51.12 4.16
C ASP A 4 -16.23 -50.68 3.94
N LYS A 5 -15.53 -51.22 2.93
CA LYS A 5 -14.12 -50.85 2.66
C LYS A 5 -13.96 -49.65 1.73
N LYS A 6 -15.00 -49.25 1.00
CA LYS A 6 -14.91 -48.15 0.01
C LYS A 6 -15.03 -46.76 0.67
N THR A 7 -15.81 -46.65 1.74
CA THR A 7 -16.05 -45.39 2.45
C THR A 7 -14.84 -44.93 3.27
N LYS A 8 -14.05 -45.86 3.82
CA LYS A 8 -12.87 -45.52 4.63
C LYS A 8 -11.70 -44.97 3.79
N VAL A 9 -11.49 -45.54 2.59
CA VAL A 9 -10.43 -45.13 1.66
C VAL A 9 -10.72 -43.75 1.05
N GLU A 10 -11.99 -43.40 0.86
CA GLU A 10 -12.39 -42.10 0.29
C GLU A 10 -12.26 -40.95 1.32
N VAL A 11 -12.56 -41.22 2.59
CA VAL A 11 -12.34 -40.26 3.70
C VAL A 11 -10.85 -40.03 3.97
N GLU A 12 -10.03 -41.09 3.88
CA GLU A 12 -8.58 -41.01 4.05
C GLU A 12 -7.91 -40.21 2.90
N ASN A 13 -8.37 -40.41 1.66
CA ASN A 13 -7.92 -39.64 0.50
C ASN A 13 -8.33 -38.16 0.56
N LEU A 14 -9.49 -37.83 1.14
CA LEU A 14 -9.91 -36.44 1.35
C LEU A 14 -9.09 -35.75 2.45
N ALA A 15 -8.74 -36.47 3.52
CA ALA A 15 -7.86 -35.97 4.58
C ALA A 15 -6.43 -35.74 4.08
N LEU A 16 -5.90 -36.63 3.23
CA LEU A 16 -4.59 -36.48 2.57
C LEU A 16 -4.57 -35.27 1.63
N LYS A 17 -5.62 -35.05 0.83
CA LYS A 17 -5.73 -33.86 -0.04
C LYS A 17 -5.81 -32.55 0.75
N LYS A 18 -6.50 -32.52 1.90
CA LYS A 18 -6.51 -31.35 2.80
C LYS A 18 -5.14 -31.10 3.44
N LYS A 19 -4.45 -32.14 3.92
CA LYS A 19 -3.09 -32.03 4.48
C LYS A 19 -2.08 -31.50 3.46
N LEU A 20 -2.12 -32.01 2.22
CA LEU A 20 -1.25 -31.55 1.13
C LEU A 20 -1.51 -30.09 0.74
N ASN A 21 -2.75 -29.60 0.88
CA ASN A 21 -3.09 -28.21 0.58
C ASN A 21 -2.66 -27.27 1.72
N ILE A 22 -2.73 -27.71 2.97
CA ILE A 22 -2.24 -26.96 4.15
C ILE A 22 -0.71 -26.88 4.12
N GLU A 23 -0.01 -27.95 3.72
CA GLU A 23 1.45 -27.96 3.59
C GLU A 23 1.93 -27.07 2.43
N LYS A 24 1.17 -26.97 1.34
CA LYS A 24 1.41 -25.99 0.27
C LYS A 24 1.20 -24.55 0.71
N LEU A 25 0.28 -24.29 1.63
CA LEU A 25 0.06 -22.95 2.21
C LEU A 25 1.17 -22.59 3.19
N ASN A 26 1.60 -23.52 4.05
CA ASN A 26 2.68 -23.27 5.02
C ASN A 26 4.07 -23.09 4.35
N LYS A 27 4.32 -23.74 3.21
CA LYS A 27 5.57 -23.58 2.45
C LYS A 27 5.71 -22.23 1.73
N ILE A 28 4.61 -21.46 1.60
CA ILE A 28 4.63 -20.10 1.05
C ILE A 28 4.99 -19.08 2.13
N GLU A 29 4.65 -19.35 3.41
CA GLU A 29 4.95 -18.46 4.53
C GLU A 29 6.40 -18.57 5.03
N GLU A 30 7.06 -19.72 4.87
CA GLU A 30 8.44 -19.92 5.35
C GLU A 30 9.56 -19.40 4.43
N LYS A 31 9.27 -18.91 3.22
CA LYS A 31 10.30 -18.32 2.32
C LYS A 31 10.43 -16.80 2.40
N ALA A 32 9.67 -16.14 3.29
CA ALA A 32 9.64 -14.68 3.39
C ALA A 32 10.46 -14.08 4.55
N ASN A 33 11.20 -14.90 5.33
CA ASN A 33 11.83 -14.42 6.56
C ASN A 33 13.31 -14.78 6.68
N GLU A 34 14.18 -14.08 5.92
CA GLU A 34 15.44 -13.52 6.43
C GLU A 34 16.13 -12.66 5.35
N LYS A 35 15.92 -11.34 5.45
CA LYS A 35 16.92 -10.25 5.30
C LYS A 35 16.22 -8.91 5.51
N GLU A 36 16.20 -8.48 6.78
CA GLU A 36 16.55 -7.13 7.28
C GLU A 36 16.86 -6.11 6.17
N ILE A 37 16.17 -4.96 6.04
CA ILE A 37 16.04 -3.86 7.01
C ILE A 37 14.69 -3.16 6.77
N ILE A 38 13.81 -3.16 7.77
CA ILE A 38 12.62 -2.29 7.84
C ILE A 38 12.74 -1.50 9.15
N PRO A 39 12.88 -0.17 9.12
CA PRO A 39 12.75 0.62 10.34
C PRO A 39 11.33 0.50 10.89
N LYS A 40 11.25 -0.20 12.02
CA LYS A 40 10.12 -0.34 12.93
C LYS A 40 9.81 1.02 13.57
N ALA A 41 9.13 1.91 12.85
CA ALA A 41 8.89 3.28 13.32
C ALA A 41 7.49 3.85 13.02
N ILE A 42 6.45 3.03 12.82
CA ILE A 42 5.09 3.54 12.57
C ILE A 42 3.99 2.71 13.28
N SER A 43 4.24 2.26 14.52
CA SER A 43 3.18 1.70 15.37
C SER A 43 3.08 2.33 16.77
N GLU A 44 3.79 3.43 17.01
CA GLU A 44 3.71 4.19 18.27
C GLU A 44 3.71 5.69 17.97
N GLN A 45 2.67 6.20 17.31
CA GLN A 45 2.39 7.65 17.30
C GLN A 45 0.91 7.89 17.55
N SER A 46 0.42 7.27 18.62
CA SER A 46 -0.76 7.70 19.37
C SER A 46 -0.33 8.19 20.76
N ILE A 47 0.78 8.94 20.85
CA ILE A 47 1.15 9.77 22.01
C ILE A 47 1.96 10.95 21.45
N ILE A 48 1.35 12.12 21.34
CA ILE A 48 1.87 13.49 21.60
C ILE A 48 0.70 14.41 21.21
N GLU A 49 -0.36 14.32 22.00
CA GLU A 49 -1.32 15.40 22.21
C GLU A 49 -1.17 15.79 23.68
N ALA A 50 -0.19 16.65 23.98
CA ALA A 50 -0.13 17.35 25.26
C ALA A 50 0.86 18.53 25.18
N ASN A 51 0.31 19.74 25.21
CA ASN A 51 0.85 20.97 25.79
C ASN A 51 2.30 21.38 25.46
N ILE A 52 2.45 22.33 24.54
CA ILE A 52 3.61 23.23 24.52
C ILE A 52 3.20 24.53 25.23
N ASN A 53 3.55 24.65 26.50
CA ASN A 53 3.69 25.94 27.18
C ASN A 53 5.03 25.96 27.93
N GLN A 54 5.81 27.00 27.58
CA GLN A 54 6.88 27.66 28.32
C GLN A 54 8.28 27.01 28.42
N GLN A 55 9.21 27.70 27.71
CA GLN A 55 10.63 27.97 27.96
C GLN A 55 11.31 27.35 29.20
N THR A 56 12.50 26.75 28.99
CA THR A 56 13.76 27.10 29.69
C THR A 56 14.99 26.63 28.88
N GLU A 57 15.75 27.62 28.40
CA GLU A 57 17.21 27.79 28.35
C GLU A 57 18.21 26.69 27.92
N ASP A 58 19.01 27.07 26.92
CA ASP A 58 20.45 26.81 26.67
C ASP A 58 21.02 25.39 26.73
N ILE A 59 20.82 24.64 25.64
CA ILE A 59 21.89 23.89 24.96
C ILE A 59 21.54 23.90 23.46
N GLY A 60 22.48 24.25 22.58
CA GLY A 60 22.28 24.47 21.13
C GLY A 60 21.67 23.30 20.34
N LEU A 61 20.34 23.12 20.44
CA LEU A 61 19.54 22.17 19.68
C LEU A 61 18.22 22.71 19.02
N PRO A 62 17.96 24.02 18.83
CA PRO A 62 16.70 24.47 18.21
C PRO A 62 16.69 24.38 16.67
N LEU A 63 17.81 24.03 16.02
CA LEU A 63 17.89 24.01 14.56
C LEU A 63 17.39 22.69 13.93
N ILE A 64 17.46 21.58 14.67
CA ILE A 64 17.11 20.25 14.17
C ILE A 64 15.58 20.03 14.20
N THR A 65 14.90 20.55 15.22
CA THR A 65 13.44 20.40 15.39
C THR A 65 12.68 21.08 14.25
N ASN A 66 13.07 22.28 13.85
CA ASN A 66 12.42 23.03 12.77
C ASN A 66 12.64 22.37 11.41
N SER A 67 13.83 21.83 11.14
CA SER A 67 14.14 21.15 9.88
C SER A 67 13.37 19.83 9.70
N LEU A 68 13.25 19.04 10.78
CA LEU A 68 12.53 17.76 10.74
C LEU A 68 11.01 17.95 10.58
N LEU A 69 10.43 18.91 11.31
CA LEU A 69 9.02 19.28 11.21
C LEU A 69 8.68 19.81 9.81
N ASN A 70 9.57 20.63 9.25
CA ASN A 70 9.47 21.11 7.88
C ASN A 70 9.40 19.90 6.94
N THR A 71 10.41 19.03 6.95
CA THR A 71 10.50 17.83 6.08
C THR A 71 9.24 16.94 6.16
N ALA A 72 8.78 16.64 7.37
CA ALA A 72 7.57 15.85 7.58
C ALA A 72 6.31 16.52 6.97
N SER A 73 6.21 17.84 7.10
CA SER A 73 5.12 18.60 6.52
C SER A 73 5.14 18.58 4.98
N GLN A 74 6.32 18.69 4.33
CA GLN A 74 6.40 18.58 2.87
C GLN A 74 6.08 17.17 2.38
N LEU A 75 6.53 16.13 3.07
CA LEU A 75 6.20 14.76 2.71
C LEU A 75 4.68 14.52 2.75
N LYS A 76 4.00 15.07 3.77
CA LYS A 76 2.53 15.01 3.89
C LYS A 76 1.83 15.81 2.80
N GLN A 77 2.32 17.01 2.47
CA GLN A 77 1.78 17.83 1.39
C GLN A 77 1.95 17.16 0.03
N ARG A 78 3.13 16.60 -0.25
CA ARG A 78 3.38 15.88 -1.50
C ARG A 78 2.51 14.63 -1.61
N GLN A 79 2.29 13.90 -0.51
CA GLN A 79 1.36 12.77 -0.51
C GLN A 79 -0.05 13.19 -0.91
N LYS A 80 -0.59 14.27 -0.32
CA LYS A 80 -1.91 14.80 -0.71
C LYS A 80 -1.98 15.20 -2.19
N GLN A 81 -0.89 15.76 -2.73
CA GLN A 81 -0.82 16.07 -4.16
C GLN A 81 -0.84 14.80 -5.02
N ILE A 82 -0.16 13.74 -4.59
CA ILE A 82 -0.21 12.44 -5.26
C ILE A 82 -1.64 11.88 -5.21
N GLU A 83 -2.29 11.88 -4.05
CA GLU A 83 -3.69 11.46 -3.87
C GLU A 83 -4.62 12.21 -4.84
N LYS A 84 -4.46 13.53 -4.94
CA LYS A 84 -5.23 14.36 -5.87
C LYS A 84 -5.01 14.00 -7.35
N ILE A 85 -3.79 13.65 -7.74
CA ILE A 85 -3.50 13.18 -9.11
C ILE A 85 -4.10 11.78 -9.34
N LEU A 86 -4.07 10.93 -8.31
CA LEU A 86 -4.64 9.59 -8.35
C LEU A 86 -6.16 9.60 -8.48
N GLU A 87 -6.87 10.44 -7.72
CA GLU A 87 -8.33 10.51 -7.73
C GLU A 87 -8.91 11.15 -9.01
N SER A 88 -8.17 12.08 -9.62
CA SER A 88 -8.65 12.88 -10.75
C SER A 88 -9.17 12.01 -11.90
N GLY A 89 -10.43 12.23 -12.30
CA GLY A 89 -11.07 11.52 -13.42
C GLY A 89 -11.63 10.14 -13.07
N LEU A 90 -11.63 9.76 -11.79
CA LEU A 90 -12.20 8.50 -11.29
C LEU A 90 -13.54 8.67 -10.59
N GLU A 91 -14.12 9.87 -10.57
CA GLU A 91 -15.33 10.20 -9.80
C GLU A 91 -16.50 9.29 -10.20
N LYS A 92 -16.71 9.08 -11.50
CA LYS A 92 -17.76 8.18 -12.01
C LYS A 92 -17.51 6.74 -11.57
N ALA A 93 -16.30 6.23 -11.80
CA ALA A 93 -15.94 4.85 -11.45
C ALA A 93 -16.04 4.60 -9.94
N TYR A 94 -15.70 5.59 -9.11
CA TYR A 94 -15.85 5.53 -7.66
C TYR A 94 -17.32 5.55 -7.23
N ASN A 95 -18.15 6.36 -7.87
CA ASN A 95 -19.58 6.44 -7.55
C ASN A 95 -20.30 5.12 -7.85
N ASP A 96 -19.90 4.44 -8.93
CA ASP A 96 -20.43 3.15 -9.36
C ASP A 96 -19.97 1.96 -8.47
N LEU A 97 -19.01 2.16 -7.57
CA LEU A 97 -18.57 1.10 -6.64
C LEU A 97 -19.61 0.84 -5.54
N PRO A 98 -19.76 -0.41 -5.08
CA PRO A 98 -20.43 -0.73 -3.81
C PRO A 98 -19.74 -0.10 -2.60
N ASN A 99 -20.48 0.22 -1.54
CA ASN A 99 -19.97 0.92 -0.35
C ASN A 99 -18.78 0.20 0.33
N ASP A 100 -18.83 -1.13 0.43
CA ASP A 100 -17.76 -1.97 0.98
C ASP A 100 -16.47 -1.90 0.13
N LYS A 101 -16.60 -1.68 -1.18
CA LYS A 101 -15.47 -1.50 -2.09
C LYS A 101 -14.97 -0.06 -2.11
N LYS A 102 -15.82 0.94 -1.91
CA LYS A 102 -15.41 2.35 -1.84
C LYS A 102 -14.40 2.59 -0.72
N GLU A 103 -14.67 2.06 0.47
CA GLU A 103 -13.76 2.19 1.62
C GLU A 103 -12.41 1.52 1.33
N LYS A 104 -12.41 0.27 0.84
CA LYS A 104 -11.18 -0.43 0.46
C LYS A 104 -10.42 0.30 -0.64
N PHE A 105 -11.12 0.83 -1.64
CA PHE A 105 -10.51 1.57 -2.74
C PHE A 105 -9.79 2.83 -2.23
N LYS A 106 -10.40 3.55 -1.29
CA LYS A 106 -9.80 4.72 -0.64
C LYS A 106 -8.54 4.35 0.15
N ILE A 107 -8.63 3.34 1.03
CA ILE A 107 -7.50 2.88 1.85
C ILE A 107 -6.32 2.45 0.95
N ILE A 108 -6.59 1.65 -0.09
CA ILE A 108 -5.53 1.21 -1.02
C ILE A 108 -4.99 2.39 -1.83
N GLY A 109 -5.83 3.40 -2.14
CA GLY A 109 -5.40 4.64 -2.79
C GLY A 109 -4.41 5.42 -1.94
N GLU A 110 -4.71 5.62 -0.65
CA GLU A 110 -3.81 6.28 0.32
C GLU A 110 -2.48 5.51 0.46
N GLN A 111 -2.55 4.18 0.60
CA GLN A 111 -1.34 3.34 0.65
C GLN A 111 -0.52 3.42 -0.65
N THR A 112 -1.19 3.50 -1.80
CA THR A 112 -0.53 3.64 -3.10
C THR A 112 0.16 4.99 -3.20
N ALA A 113 -0.49 6.06 -2.77
CA ALA A 113 0.10 7.39 -2.69
C ALA A 113 1.33 7.43 -1.78
N ALA A 114 1.25 6.82 -0.59
CA ALA A 114 2.38 6.70 0.34
C ALA A 114 3.57 5.96 -0.29
N LYS A 115 3.33 4.83 -0.97
CA LYS A 115 4.39 4.07 -1.68
C LYS A 115 5.03 4.90 -2.79
N ILE A 116 4.24 5.63 -3.57
CA ILE A 116 4.77 6.53 -4.61
C ILE A 116 5.58 7.66 -3.96
N ASN A 117 5.11 8.24 -2.86
CA ASN A 117 5.82 9.26 -2.11
C ASN A 117 7.21 8.79 -1.69
N LEU A 118 7.33 7.55 -1.22
CA LEU A 118 8.62 6.92 -0.90
C LEU A 118 9.49 6.70 -2.14
N LEU A 119 8.92 6.31 -3.28
CA LEU A 119 9.66 6.18 -4.54
C LEU A 119 10.23 7.52 -5.01
N LEU A 120 9.49 8.62 -4.83
CA LEU A 120 9.94 9.96 -5.23
C LEU A 120 11.16 10.45 -4.43
N ASN A 121 11.35 9.98 -3.20
CA ASN A 121 12.52 10.28 -2.37
C ASN A 121 13.83 9.65 -2.89
N LYS A 122 13.75 8.71 -3.82
CA LYS A 122 14.95 8.06 -4.36
C LYS A 122 15.63 8.96 -5.39
N ALA A 123 16.96 8.96 -5.41
CA ALA A 123 17.77 9.68 -6.39
C ALA A 123 17.39 9.27 -7.83
N LYS A 124 17.35 7.96 -8.11
CA LYS A 124 16.95 7.40 -9.40
C LYS A 124 15.56 6.76 -9.32
N ILE A 125 14.59 7.36 -10.01
CA ILE A 125 13.23 6.84 -10.09
C ILE A 125 13.06 6.00 -11.34
N LYS A 126 12.48 4.81 -11.16
CA LYS A 126 12.00 4.00 -12.28
C LYS A 126 10.52 4.30 -12.47
N ILE A 127 10.18 5.04 -13.54
CA ILE A 127 8.78 5.39 -13.84
C ILE A 127 7.88 4.15 -13.96
N LYS A 128 8.45 3.04 -14.43
CA LYS A 128 7.78 1.74 -14.51
C LYS A 128 7.22 1.27 -13.17
N ASP A 129 7.91 1.54 -12.07
CA ASP A 129 7.49 1.12 -10.72
C ASP A 129 6.25 1.92 -10.28
N ILE A 130 6.21 3.22 -10.57
CA ILE A 130 5.06 4.08 -10.31
C ILE A 130 3.87 3.64 -11.17
N ILE A 131 4.08 3.42 -12.47
CA ILE A 131 3.03 2.92 -13.37
C ILE A 131 2.44 1.61 -12.84
N ASN A 132 3.28 0.67 -12.42
CA ASN A 132 2.83 -0.61 -11.89
C ASN A 132 2.00 -0.43 -10.62
N LEU A 133 2.41 0.41 -9.68
CA LEU A 133 1.62 0.70 -8.47
C LEU A 133 0.22 1.24 -8.81
N ILE A 134 0.14 2.19 -9.75
CA ILE A 134 -1.13 2.78 -10.17
C ILE A 134 -2.00 1.73 -10.88
N LYS A 135 -1.43 0.88 -11.74
CA LYS A 135 -2.16 -0.22 -12.38
C LYS A 135 -2.73 -1.19 -11.35
N GLN A 136 -1.94 -1.58 -10.35
CA GLN A 136 -2.40 -2.52 -9.32
C GLN A 136 -3.57 -1.94 -8.50
N TRP A 137 -3.54 -0.63 -8.21
CA TRP A 137 -4.64 0.03 -7.54
C TRP A 137 -5.90 0.14 -8.41
N LEU A 138 -5.77 0.60 -9.65
CA LEU A 138 -6.89 0.77 -10.58
C LEU A 138 -7.58 -0.56 -10.94
N LEU A 139 -6.87 -1.69 -10.89
CA LEU A 139 -7.45 -3.03 -11.07
C LEU A 139 -8.52 -3.39 -10.04
N PHE A 140 -8.59 -2.68 -8.92
CA PHE A 140 -9.64 -2.88 -7.92
C PHE A 140 -11.03 -2.46 -8.44
N ILE A 141 -11.08 -1.60 -9.46
CA ILE A 141 -12.32 -1.18 -10.10
C ILE A 141 -12.80 -2.31 -11.03
N PRO A 142 -13.95 -2.95 -10.76
CA PRO A 142 -14.46 -4.01 -11.60
C PRO A 142 -14.89 -3.46 -12.97
N GLY A 143 -14.65 -4.23 -14.03
CA GLY A 143 -15.08 -3.86 -15.39
C GLY A 143 -14.23 -2.81 -16.09
N ILE A 144 -13.09 -2.40 -15.51
CA ILE A 144 -12.18 -1.44 -16.13
C ILE A 144 -11.50 -2.04 -17.38
N ASN A 145 -11.45 -1.27 -18.46
CA ASN A 145 -10.81 -1.71 -19.70
C ASN A 145 -9.27 -1.72 -19.54
N LYS A 146 -8.60 -2.77 -20.04
CA LYS A 146 -7.13 -2.90 -20.01
C LYS A 146 -6.40 -1.72 -20.66
N TYR A 147 -6.89 -1.21 -21.79
CA TYR A 147 -6.32 -0.04 -22.45
C TYR A 147 -6.45 1.20 -21.57
N PHE A 148 -7.62 1.43 -20.97
CA PHE A 148 -7.82 2.52 -20.03
C PHE A 148 -6.85 2.42 -18.85
N LEU A 149 -6.77 1.24 -18.22
CA LEU A 149 -5.87 0.98 -17.10
C LEU A 149 -4.41 1.35 -17.42
N GLU A 150 -3.93 0.95 -18.59
CA GLU A 150 -2.56 1.22 -19.01
C GLU A 150 -2.31 2.70 -19.32
N GLN A 151 -3.23 3.34 -20.03
CA GLN A 151 -3.10 4.75 -20.40
C GLN A 151 -3.23 5.66 -19.18
N GLU A 152 -4.22 5.40 -18.33
CA GLU A 152 -4.45 6.19 -17.13
C GLU A 152 -3.27 6.10 -16.16
N ALA A 153 -2.71 4.89 -15.98
CA ALA A 153 -1.52 4.71 -15.16
C ALA A 153 -0.29 5.46 -15.71
N LYS A 154 -0.08 5.44 -17.04
CA LYS A 154 1.01 6.21 -17.67
C LYS A 154 0.82 7.72 -17.51
N ILE A 155 -0.40 8.22 -17.77
CA ILE A 155 -0.74 9.65 -17.65
C ILE A 155 -0.52 10.13 -16.21
N LYS A 156 -1.04 9.40 -15.22
CA LYS A 156 -0.89 9.75 -13.80
C LYS A 156 0.57 9.67 -13.36
N ALA A 157 1.32 8.63 -13.73
CA ALA A 157 2.74 8.53 -13.40
C ALA A 157 3.57 9.68 -14.00
N ASN A 158 3.30 10.06 -15.26
CA ASN A 158 3.93 11.20 -15.89
C ASN A 158 3.61 12.51 -15.17
N LYS A 159 2.34 12.74 -14.80
CA LYS A 159 1.91 13.92 -14.03
C LYS A 159 2.62 14.01 -12.68
N ILE A 160 2.72 12.89 -11.97
CA ILE A 160 3.41 12.80 -10.67
C ILE A 160 4.87 13.20 -10.80
N ILE A 161 5.59 12.64 -11.78
CA ILE A 161 7.01 12.95 -11.97
C ILE A 161 7.20 14.40 -12.42
N LYS A 162 6.40 14.88 -13.37
CA LYS A 162 6.54 16.23 -13.94
C LYS A 162 6.25 17.34 -12.91
N ASN A 163 5.31 17.12 -12.00
CA ASN A 163 4.83 18.17 -11.10
C ASN A 163 5.50 18.14 -9.71
N LEU A 164 6.10 17.02 -9.30
CA LEU A 164 6.53 16.79 -7.91
C LEU A 164 8.01 16.43 -7.77
N LYS A 165 8.76 16.46 -8.87
CA LYS A 165 10.21 16.25 -8.91
C LYS A 165 10.87 17.25 -9.84
#